data_AF-G2Z2Z0-F1
#
_entry.id   AF-G2Z2Z0-F1
#
_cell.length_a   1.000
_cell.length_b   1.000
_cell.length_c   1.000
_cell.angle_alpha   90.00
_cell.angle_beta   90.00
_cell.angle_gamma   90.00
#
_symmetry.space_group_name_H-M   'P 1'
#
loop_
_entity.id
_entity.type
_entity.pdbx_description
1 polymer ?
#
loop_
_entity_poly.entity_id
_entity_poly.type
_entity_poly.pdbx_seq_one_letter_code
_entity_poly.pdbx_strand_id
1 'polypeptide(L)'
;MSHLTIKRNCVVCNEEFTAKSSKGIYCSKICFKRNYRKLQKENTVVIPKVKPIITKEDLISKHYLSVKEAVVFFEISEVTLRRKIKENTLNYVCIKNNFLFLKSDLERVI
;
A
#
# COMPACT_ATOMS: atom_id res chain seq x y z
N MET A 1 -28.00 42.52 18.16
CA MET A 1 -27.04 41.40 18.09
C MET A 1 -25.67 41.97 17.75
N SER A 2 -24.74 41.99 18.71
CA SER A 2 -23.39 42.53 18.51
C SER A 2 -22.57 41.61 17.61
N HIS A 3 -22.18 42.10 16.43
CA HIS A 3 -21.28 41.38 15.52
C HIS A 3 -19.86 41.41 16.10
N LEU A 4 -19.46 40.31 16.74
CA LEU A 4 -18.11 40.13 17.26
C LEU A 4 -17.12 39.99 16.10
N THR A 5 -16.32 41.03 15.87
CA THR A 5 -15.22 41.05 14.90
C THR A 5 -13.89 41.02 15.64
N ILE A 6 -13.09 39.99 15.40
CA ILE A 6 -11.80 39.80 16.09
C ILE A 6 -10.70 39.71 15.04
N LYS A 7 -9.65 40.54 15.17
CA LYS A 7 -8.44 40.44 14.34
C LYS A 7 -7.57 39.30 14.85
N ARG A 8 -7.16 38.38 13.97
CA ARG A 8 -6.28 37.24 14.27
C ARG A 8 -5.42 36.89 13.07
N ASN A 9 -4.39 36.08 13.30
CA ASN A 9 -3.51 35.59 12.26
C ASN A 9 -3.94 34.18 11.84
N CYS A 10 -3.90 33.89 10.54
CA CYS A 10 -4.28 32.60 9.99
C CYS A 10 -3.25 31.52 10.34
N VAL A 11 -3.68 30.37 10.86
CA VAL A 11 -2.79 29.26 11.23
C VAL A 11 -2.01 28.66 10.04
N VAL A 12 -2.45 28.91 8.80
CA VAL A 12 -1.89 28.28 7.60
C VAL A 12 -1.00 29.20 6.79
N CYS A 13 -1.35 30.48 6.66
CA CYS A 13 -0.58 31.47 5.87
C CYS A 13 -0.02 32.61 6.71
N ASN A 14 -0.30 32.65 8.02
CA ASN A 14 0.11 33.70 8.96
C ASN A 14 -0.37 35.13 8.63
N GLU A 15 -1.20 35.30 7.61
CA GLU A 15 -1.82 36.59 7.27
C GLU A 15 -2.84 37.02 8.33
N GLU A 16 -2.90 38.32 8.61
CA GLU A 16 -3.92 38.91 9.46
C GLU A 16 -5.29 38.89 8.77
N PHE A 17 -6.33 38.48 9.50
CA PHE A 17 -7.69 38.49 9.01
C PHE A 17 -8.69 38.83 10.12
N THR A 18 -9.86 39.33 9.72
CA THR A 18 -10.95 39.64 10.64
C THR A 18 -11.91 38.45 10.73
N ALA A 19 -11.88 37.76 11.86
CA ALA A 19 -12.79 36.65 12.15
C ALA A 19 -14.19 37.16 12.53
N LYS A 20 -15.22 36.59 11.92
CA LYS A 20 -16.64 36.86 12.23
C LYS A 20 -17.20 36.02 13.39
N SER A 21 -16.40 35.07 13.89
CA SER A 21 -16.77 34.14 14.95
C SER A 21 -15.56 33.92 15.86
N SER A 22 -15.80 33.70 17.16
CA SER A 22 -14.76 33.38 18.14
C SER A 22 -13.95 32.13 17.79
N LYS A 23 -14.50 31.22 16.97
CA LYS A 23 -13.84 29.97 16.52
C LYS A 23 -13.08 30.11 15.20
N GLY A 24 -13.15 31.27 14.54
CA GLY A 24 -12.48 31.49 13.26
C GLY A 24 -10.96 31.56 13.40
N ILE A 25 -10.25 30.64 12.74
CA ILE A 25 -8.78 30.51 12.77
C ILE A 25 -8.12 30.52 11.37
N TYR A 26 -8.92 30.53 10.30
CA TYR A 26 -8.43 30.55 8.91
C TYR A 26 -8.95 31.79 8.17
N CYS A 27 -8.08 32.44 7.38
CA CYS A 27 -8.46 33.60 6.57
C CYS A 27 -9.43 33.25 5.42
N SER A 28 -9.42 32.00 4.95
CA SER A 28 -10.22 31.56 3.80
C SER A 28 -10.55 30.06 3.81
N LYS A 29 -11.53 29.65 3.01
CA LYS A 29 -11.84 28.24 2.74
C LYS A 29 -10.64 27.47 2.14
N ILE A 30 -9.74 28.17 1.45
CA ILE A 30 -8.54 27.58 0.86
C ILE A 30 -7.58 27.14 1.98
N CYS A 31 -7.32 28.01 2.95
CA CYS A 31 -6.49 27.69 4.11
C CYS A 31 -7.07 26.54 4.94
N PHE A 32 -8.38 26.52 5.14
CA PHE A 32 -9.07 25.39 5.77
C PHE A 32 -8.79 24.06 5.03
N LYS A 33 -9.00 24.03 3.71
CA LYS A 33 -8.75 22.83 2.88
C LYS A 33 -7.29 22.40 2.89
N ARG A 34 -6.35 23.35 2.90
CA ARG A 34 -4.90 23.05 3.02
C ARG A 34 -4.60 22.35 4.34
N ASN A 35 -5.10 22.88 5.46
CA ASN A 35 -4.87 22.27 6.77
C ASN A 35 -5.51 20.88 6.87
N TYR A 36 -6.75 20.74 6.38
CA TYR A 36 -7.43 19.45 6.33
C TYR A 36 -6.62 18.39 5.57
N ARG A 37 -6.07 18.72 4.39
CA ARG A 37 -5.22 17.80 3.61
C ARG A 37 -3.92 17.44 4.34
N LYS A 38 -3.31 18.38 5.06
CA LYS A 38 -2.11 18.11 5.88
C LYS A 38 -2.43 17.12 6.99
N LEU A 39 -3.46 17.39 7.77
CA LEU A 39 -3.92 16.49 8.84
C LEU A 39 -4.28 15.09 8.33
N GLN A 40 -4.91 14.99 7.15
CA GLN A 40 -5.21 13.68 6.55
C GLN A 40 -3.95 12.90 6.16
N LYS A 41 -2.89 13.58 5.72
CA LYS A 41 -1.58 12.96 5.43
C LYS A 41 -0.85 12.54 6.70
N GLU A 42 -0.94 13.34 7.76
CA GLU A 42 -0.31 13.04 9.05
C GLU A 42 -1.05 11.91 9.78
N ASN A 43 -2.39 11.88 9.69
CA ASN A 43 -3.22 10.84 10.29
C ASN A 43 -3.29 9.55 9.47
N THR A 44 -2.81 9.56 8.21
CA THR A 44 -2.50 8.30 7.53
C THR A 44 -1.21 7.75 8.12
N VAL A 45 -1.34 7.14 9.30
CA VAL A 45 -0.32 6.25 9.85
C VAL A 45 -0.17 5.12 8.82
N VAL A 46 0.82 5.28 7.95
CA VAL A 46 1.24 4.21 7.06
C VAL A 46 1.93 3.21 7.96
N ILE A 47 1.17 2.37 8.65
CA ILE A 47 1.73 1.19 9.30
C ILE A 47 2.39 0.44 8.14
N PRO A 48 3.73 0.37 8.08
CA PRO A 48 4.36 -0.35 7.00
C PRO A 48 3.83 -1.78 7.11
N LYS A 49 3.11 -2.23 6.08
CA LYS A 49 2.69 -3.63 6.00
C LYS A 49 3.98 -4.43 5.95
N VAL A 50 4.42 -4.93 7.11
CA VAL A 50 5.59 -5.80 7.21
C VAL A 50 5.24 -6.99 6.33
N LYS A 51 5.92 -7.09 5.18
CA LYS A 51 5.75 -8.24 4.31
C LYS A 51 6.40 -9.40 5.07
N PRO A 52 5.67 -10.49 5.36
CA PRO A 52 6.28 -11.64 5.98
C PRO A 52 7.42 -12.13 5.08
N ILE A 53 8.59 -12.33 5.69
CA ILE A 53 9.72 -12.95 5.02
C ILE A 53 9.36 -14.43 4.88
N ILE A 54 9.20 -14.89 3.65
CA ILE A 54 8.87 -16.29 3.37
C ILE A 54 10.20 -17.05 3.40
N THR A 55 10.35 -17.97 4.36
CA THR A 55 11.53 -18.85 4.42
C THR A 55 11.28 -20.15 3.67
N LYS A 56 12.34 -20.89 3.33
CA LYS A 56 12.18 -22.21 2.71
C LYS A 56 11.52 -23.20 3.66
N GLU A 57 11.79 -23.12 4.97
CA GLU A 57 11.21 -24.03 5.96
C GLU A 57 9.68 -23.97 5.96
N ASP A 58 9.11 -22.75 5.85
CA ASP A 58 7.66 -22.52 5.80
C ASP A 58 6.98 -23.17 4.58
N LEU A 59 7.75 -23.47 3.54
CA LEU A 59 7.27 -23.98 2.24
C LEU A 59 7.42 -25.50 2.11
N ILE A 60 8.10 -26.16 3.03
CA ILE A 60 8.32 -27.62 2.97
C ILE A 60 6.99 -28.37 3.06
N SER A 61 6.10 -27.96 3.96
CA SER A 61 4.82 -28.61 4.24
C SER A 61 3.72 -28.28 3.21
N LYS A 62 3.93 -27.29 2.33
CA LYS A 62 2.95 -26.91 1.31
C LYS A 62 3.08 -27.77 0.06
N HIS A 63 1.94 -28.28 -0.41
CA HIS A 63 1.84 -28.99 -1.70
C HIS A 63 1.68 -28.06 -2.90
N TYR A 64 1.14 -26.86 -2.67
CA TYR A 64 0.93 -25.84 -3.69
C TYR A 64 1.81 -24.64 -3.42
N LEU A 65 2.45 -24.15 -4.46
CA LEU A 65 3.33 -23.00 -4.40
C LEU A 65 2.83 -21.92 -5.34
N SER A 66 2.78 -20.67 -4.87
CA SER A 66 2.63 -19.51 -5.75
C SER A 66 3.94 -19.21 -6.48
N VAL A 67 3.89 -18.37 -7.51
CA VAL A 67 5.10 -17.93 -8.25
C VAL A 67 6.22 -17.45 -7.32
N LYS A 68 5.88 -16.65 -6.31
CA LYS A 68 6.87 -16.08 -5.36
C LYS A 68 7.46 -17.14 -4.45
N GLU A 69 6.63 -18.05 -3.96
CA GLU A 69 7.07 -19.16 -3.11
C GLU A 69 7.92 -20.15 -3.91
N ALA A 70 7.55 -20.45 -5.15
CA ALA A 70 8.33 -21.30 -6.04
C ALA A 70 9.72 -20.71 -6.34
N VAL A 71 9.82 -19.40 -6.57
CA VAL A 71 11.10 -18.69 -6.74
C VAL A 71 12.00 -18.86 -5.51
N VAL A 72 11.43 -18.71 -4.30
CA VAL A 72 12.17 -18.89 -3.04
C VAL A 72 12.57 -20.37 -2.83
N PHE A 73 11.67 -21.30 -3.13
CA PHE A 73 11.87 -22.72 -2.88
C PHE A 73 12.90 -23.33 -3.83
N PHE A 74 12.78 -23.07 -5.14
CA PHE A 74 13.63 -23.64 -6.19
C PHE A 74 14.84 -22.77 -6.56
N GLU A 75 15.01 -21.60 -5.94
CA GLU A 75 16.11 -20.65 -6.22
C GLU A 75 16.23 -20.23 -7.69
N ILE A 76 15.10 -20.23 -8.41
CA ILE A 76 15.03 -19.80 -9.81
C ILE A 76 14.55 -18.36 -9.91
N SER A 77 14.99 -17.65 -10.96
CA SER A 77 14.48 -16.30 -11.20
C SER A 77 12.97 -16.33 -11.54
N GLU A 78 12.24 -15.31 -11.08
CA GLU A 78 10.82 -15.15 -11.42
C GLU A 78 10.61 -15.07 -12.94
N VAL A 79 11.58 -14.49 -13.66
CA VAL A 79 11.55 -14.38 -15.12
C VAL A 79 11.64 -15.76 -15.77
N THR A 80 12.53 -16.62 -15.28
CA THR A 80 12.68 -18.00 -15.77
C THR A 80 11.40 -18.79 -15.55
N LEU A 81 10.80 -18.67 -14.35
CA LEU A 81 9.54 -19.36 -14.05
C LEU A 81 8.40 -18.88 -14.96
N ARG A 82 8.26 -17.56 -15.13
CA ARG A 82 7.25 -16.97 -16.02
C ARG A 82 7.44 -17.34 -17.49
N ARG A 83 8.68 -17.49 -17.95
CA ARG A 83 8.99 -17.97 -19.29
C ARG A 83 8.52 -19.42 -19.47
N LYS A 84 8.79 -20.32 -18.52
CA LYS A 84 8.31 -21.70 -18.55
C LYS A 84 6.78 -21.82 -18.57
N ILE A 85 6.09 -20.93 -17.83
CA ILE A 85 4.62 -20.81 -17.89
C ILE A 85 4.16 -20.44 -19.32
N LYS A 86 4.82 -19.47 -19.95
CA LYS A 86 4.50 -19.03 -21.32
C LYS A 86 4.78 -20.10 -22.37
N GLU A 87 5.83 -20.89 -22.16
CA GLU A 87 6.18 -22.05 -22.99
C GLU A 87 5.23 -23.25 -22.78
N ASN A 88 4.22 -23.10 -21.89
CA ASN A 88 3.20 -24.09 -21.57
C ASN A 88 3.76 -25.45 -21.11
N THR A 89 4.95 -25.43 -20.51
CA THR A 89 5.65 -26.61 -19.99
C THR A 89 5.20 -27.01 -18.59
N LEU A 90 4.33 -26.21 -17.96
CA LEU A 90 3.92 -26.35 -16.56
C LEU A 90 2.40 -26.31 -16.43
N ASN A 91 1.86 -27.23 -15.64
CA ASN A 91 0.45 -27.19 -15.24
C ASN A 91 0.27 -26.19 -14.10
N TYR A 92 -0.75 -25.34 -14.20
CA TYR A 92 -1.05 -24.34 -13.18
C TYR A 92 -2.54 -24.08 -13.01
N VAL A 93 -2.90 -23.59 -11.84
CA VAL A 93 -4.24 -23.09 -11.52
C VAL A 93 -4.17 -21.60 -11.26
N CYS A 94 -5.03 -20.82 -11.92
CA CYS A 94 -5.11 -19.37 -11.71
C CYS A 94 -6.26 -19.03 -10.74
N ILE A 95 -5.95 -18.38 -9.62
CA ILE A 95 -6.93 -17.89 -8.65
C ILE A 95 -6.82 -16.37 -8.53
N LYS A 96 -7.84 -15.64 -8.99
CA LYS A 96 -8.02 -14.17 -8.89
C LYS A 96 -6.91 -13.26 -9.45
N ASN A 97 -5.74 -13.80 -9.79
CA ASN A 97 -4.54 -13.22 -10.46
C ASN A 97 -3.24 -13.92 -10.01
N ASN A 98 -3.31 -14.90 -9.10
CA ASN A 98 -2.17 -15.67 -8.65
C ASN A 98 -2.13 -17.02 -9.37
N PHE A 99 -0.97 -17.36 -9.91
CA PHE A 99 -0.68 -18.70 -10.43
C PHE A 99 -0.20 -19.59 -9.30
N LEU A 100 -0.85 -20.74 -9.16
CA LEU A 100 -0.53 -21.80 -8.21
C LEU A 100 -0.07 -23.04 -8.98
N PHE A 101 0.99 -23.65 -8.49
CA PHE A 101 1.61 -24.84 -9.08
C PHE A 101 1.62 -25.97 -8.05
N LEU A 102 1.50 -27.20 -8.51
CA LEU A 102 1.84 -28.35 -7.69
C LEU A 102 3.36 -28.42 -7.54
N LYS A 103 3.83 -28.65 -6.33
CA LYS A 103 5.27 -28.77 -6.05
C LYS A 103 5.94 -29.87 -6.87
N SER A 104 5.29 -31.03 -7.01
CA SER A 104 5.79 -32.15 -7.80
C SER A 104 5.93 -31.83 -9.29
N ASP A 105 5.09 -30.94 -9.83
CA ASP A 105 5.14 -30.58 -11.24
C ASP A 105 6.32 -29.65 -11.52
N LEU A 106 6.65 -28.76 -10.56
CA LEU A 106 7.83 -27.92 -10.64
C LEU A 106 9.12 -28.74 -10.51
N GLU A 107 9.17 -29.74 -9.63
CA GLU A 107 10.32 -30.65 -9.47
C GLU A 107 10.64 -31.45 -10.73
N ARG A 108 9.66 -31.71 -11.61
CA ARG A 108 9.87 -32.46 -12.86
C ARG A 108 10.43 -31.60 -14.00
N VAL A 109 10.24 -30.29 -13.93
CA VAL A 109 10.45 -29.38 -15.06
C VAL A 109 11.63 -28.44 -14.85
N ILE A 110 12.02 -28.18 -13.59
CA ILE A 110 13.20 -27.40 -13.20
C ILE A 110 14.40 -28.32 -13.14
#